data_AF-A0A2G1MJW8-F1
#
_entry.id   AF-A0A2G1MJW8-F1
#
_cell.length_a   1.000
_cell.length_b   1.000
_cell.length_c   1.000
_cell.angle_alpha   90.00
_cell.angle_beta   90.00
_cell.angle_gamma   90.00
#
_symmetry.space_group_name_H-M   'P 1'
#
loop_
_entity.id
_entity.type
_entity.pdbx_description
1 polymer ?
#
loop_
_entity_poly.entity_id
_entity_poly.type
_entity_poly.pdbx_seq_one_letter_code
_entity_poly.pdbx_strand_id
1 'polypeptide(L)'
;MSDNIGAGMGLDRQKLSEQAREAIRERIVGGEFPLGRKLPEAELVGLLKMSKSPIREALLQLEREGLVEMASGRSARVFTMGAEEIAELGELRLMLELQAVRMAIERNPAPLQSALDDITARMQEALSRGDSDSYKLLDHDFHDAIFAHCGNSFLRDNFRRLSFRVQALRNRLSLDETLNRKSLGEHVTIARAVAAGRGEAAVALLSSHIGDTIEAYLARIAAEAEPGKQAALAPVRVALGEMERFSRAALTAVGADAPTVEAVTRALLHASAHGVDTHGFRLLPHYLHGLAEGRLNKAPKLCFARETGGACVLDADDAHGARAGYAAVERALELARVHGLAAVAIRGSSHFGAAGAYALEIARHGMMGLAFCNSDSFVRLHGGAARFHGTNPIAAAAPAGEGERPWLLDMATSAIPFNRVQLNRSLGASLPEDVASDGRGVNVTDPSVVEMLAPLGGALFGYKGAGLAGLAEIFSTAFSDAPLSFELPPMISDDMATPRRLGAFVMALDPEAFGGRAAFEGVVRRYLAAIAASPAAPGESVMAPGAREWAEAERRREQGMTLDRSAVEALDRFAEEQGIAPLVHRSGGR
;
A
#
# COMPACT_ATOMS: atom_id res chain seq x y z
N MET A 1 -34.16 49.19 -21.62
CA MET A 1 -34.18 48.75 -20.20
C MET A 1 -33.90 47.26 -20.15
N SER A 2 -32.70 46.82 -20.52
CA SER A 2 -32.40 45.39 -20.69
C SER A 2 -31.08 44.93 -20.05
N ASP A 3 -30.40 45.79 -19.29
CA ASP A 3 -29.06 45.48 -18.75
C ASP A 3 -29.02 45.11 -17.26
N ASN A 4 -30.15 45.09 -16.54
CA ASN A 4 -30.14 44.95 -15.07
C ASN A 4 -30.53 43.57 -14.52
N ILE A 5 -30.92 42.61 -15.37
CA ILE A 5 -31.35 41.26 -14.91
C ILE A 5 -30.16 40.28 -14.84
N GLY A 6 -29.14 40.44 -15.70
CA GLY A 6 -27.93 39.60 -15.69
C GLY A 6 -26.99 39.87 -14.51
N ALA A 7 -26.93 41.11 -14.03
CA ALA A 7 -26.06 41.50 -12.92
C ALA A 7 -26.53 40.92 -11.57
N GLY A 8 -27.85 40.89 -11.32
CA GLY A 8 -28.43 40.35 -10.08
C GLY A 8 -28.23 38.85 -9.89
N MET A 9 -28.40 38.06 -10.96
CA MET A 9 -28.16 36.60 -10.93
C MET A 9 -26.65 36.26 -10.85
N GLY A 10 -25.78 37.06 -11.46
CA GLY A 10 -24.33 36.91 -11.36
C GLY A 10 -23.80 37.20 -9.95
N LEU A 11 -24.30 38.26 -9.31
CA LEU A 11 -23.98 38.62 -7.92
C LEU A 11 -24.46 37.56 -6.92
N ASP A 12 -25.65 36.99 -7.12
CA ASP A 12 -26.20 35.95 -6.25
C ASP A 12 -25.42 34.62 -6.40
N ARG A 13 -25.00 34.29 -7.63
CA ARG A 13 -24.14 33.13 -7.90
C ARG A 13 -22.74 33.28 -7.30
N GLN A 14 -22.13 34.47 -7.37
CA GLN A 14 -20.86 34.76 -6.71
C GLN A 14 -20.96 34.64 -5.18
N LYS A 15 -22.04 35.13 -4.58
CA LYS A 15 -22.27 34.96 -3.14
C LYS A 15 -22.42 33.49 -2.75
N LEU A 16 -23.12 32.69 -3.56
CA LEU A 16 -23.28 31.26 -3.30
C LEU A 16 -21.98 30.46 -3.49
N SER A 17 -21.12 30.83 -4.44
CA SER A 17 -19.80 30.19 -4.58
C SER A 17 -18.86 30.57 -3.44
N GLU A 18 -18.90 31.82 -2.97
CA GLU A 18 -18.14 32.24 -1.78
C GLU A 18 -18.58 31.50 -0.51
N GLN A 19 -19.89 31.35 -0.30
CA GLN A 19 -20.43 30.58 0.83
C GLN A 19 -20.04 29.10 0.75
N ALA A 20 -20.12 28.48 -0.44
CA ALA A 20 -19.66 27.11 -0.65
C ALA A 20 -18.17 26.96 -0.37
N ARG A 21 -17.36 27.91 -0.84
CA ARG A 21 -15.90 27.93 -0.62
C ARG A 21 -15.57 27.99 0.87
N GLU A 22 -16.21 28.89 1.61
CA GLU A 22 -15.97 29.02 3.06
C GLU A 22 -16.38 27.77 3.81
N ALA A 23 -17.57 27.23 3.50
CA ALA A 23 -18.08 26.02 4.14
C ALA A 23 -17.19 24.78 3.88
N ILE A 24 -16.60 24.66 2.69
CA ILE A 24 -15.67 23.56 2.38
C ILE A 24 -14.32 23.82 3.07
N ARG A 25 -13.82 25.05 3.07
CA ARG A 25 -12.58 25.42 3.75
C ARG A 25 -12.64 25.11 5.23
N GLU A 26 -13.69 25.54 5.93
CA GLU A 26 -13.87 25.31 7.36
C GLU A 26 -13.80 23.82 7.70
N ARG A 27 -14.30 22.94 6.83
CA ARG A 27 -14.27 21.49 7.02
C ARG A 27 -12.89 20.88 6.76
N ILE A 28 -12.14 21.43 5.80
CA ILE A 28 -10.74 21.03 5.55
C ILE A 28 -9.87 21.45 6.72
N VAL A 29 -9.94 22.73 7.10
CA VAL A 29 -9.20 23.29 8.24
C VAL A 29 -9.61 22.62 9.55
N GLY A 30 -10.91 22.38 9.73
CA GLY A 30 -11.54 21.71 10.86
C GLY A 30 -11.32 20.19 10.90
N GLY A 31 -10.67 19.60 9.89
CA GLY A 31 -10.29 18.19 9.89
C GLY A 31 -11.42 17.21 9.59
N GLU A 32 -12.67 17.69 9.47
CA GLU A 32 -13.82 16.90 8.99
C GLU A 32 -13.56 16.34 7.58
N PHE A 33 -12.84 17.11 6.76
CA PHE A 33 -12.35 16.70 5.45
C PHE A 33 -10.84 16.44 5.53
N PRO A 34 -10.41 15.19 5.84
CA PRO A 34 -8.99 14.89 6.02
C PRO A 34 -8.15 15.11 4.75
N LEU A 35 -6.88 15.50 4.90
CA LEU A 35 -5.89 15.52 3.82
C LEU A 35 -5.95 14.23 2.97
N GLY A 36 -5.90 14.39 1.64
CA GLY A 36 -6.00 13.30 0.67
C GLY A 36 -7.41 12.77 0.41
N ARG A 37 -8.43 13.22 1.15
CA ARG A 37 -9.83 12.82 0.95
C ARG A 37 -10.35 13.35 -0.38
N LYS A 38 -11.01 12.50 -1.17
CA LYS A 38 -11.76 12.91 -2.36
C LYS A 38 -13.00 13.73 -1.95
N LEU A 39 -13.30 14.75 -2.73
CA LEU A 39 -14.46 15.64 -2.56
C LEU A 39 -15.38 15.50 -3.78
N PRO A 40 -16.25 14.48 -3.84
CA PRO A 40 -17.18 14.30 -4.94
C PRO A 40 -18.17 15.47 -5.02
N GLU A 41 -18.34 16.08 -6.20
CA GLU A 41 -19.30 17.19 -6.39
C GLU A 41 -20.72 16.81 -5.94
N ALA A 42 -21.15 15.56 -6.19
CA ALA A 42 -22.46 15.07 -5.83
C ALA A 42 -22.68 15.04 -4.30
N GLU A 43 -21.64 14.73 -3.54
CA GLU A 43 -21.67 14.73 -2.08
C GLU A 43 -21.78 16.17 -1.55
N LEU A 44 -20.93 17.07 -2.06
CA LEU A 44 -20.92 18.48 -1.66
C LEU A 44 -22.24 19.20 -1.98
N VAL A 45 -22.88 18.85 -3.10
CA VAL A 45 -24.23 19.34 -3.46
C VAL A 45 -25.27 18.92 -2.40
N GLY A 46 -25.21 17.66 -1.95
CA GLY A 46 -26.10 17.15 -0.90
C GLY A 46 -25.82 17.81 0.45
N LEU A 47 -24.54 17.94 0.81
CA LEU A 47 -24.11 18.47 2.10
C LEU A 47 -24.42 19.97 2.26
N LEU A 48 -24.10 20.77 1.25
CA LEU A 48 -24.28 22.23 1.30
C LEU A 48 -25.65 22.68 0.79
N LYS A 49 -26.48 21.76 0.28
CA LYS A 49 -27.80 22.04 -0.32
C LYS A 49 -27.73 23.11 -1.42
N MET A 50 -26.65 23.10 -2.20
CA MET A 50 -26.36 24.05 -3.28
C MET A 50 -26.29 23.33 -4.63
N SER A 51 -26.58 24.05 -5.72
CA SER A 51 -26.46 23.47 -7.08
C SER A 51 -25.00 23.20 -7.48
N LYS A 52 -24.77 22.36 -8.50
CA LYS A 52 -23.41 21.96 -8.94
C LYS A 52 -22.51 23.13 -9.35
N SER A 53 -23.08 24.22 -9.86
CA SER A 53 -22.34 25.37 -10.41
C SER A 53 -21.52 26.13 -9.34
N PRO A 54 -22.12 26.63 -8.22
CA PRO A 54 -21.36 27.27 -7.15
C PRO A 54 -20.37 26.34 -6.46
N ILE A 55 -20.66 25.03 -6.34
CA ILE A 55 -19.71 24.05 -5.79
C ILE A 55 -18.46 23.92 -6.65
N ARG A 56 -18.60 23.83 -7.98
CA ARG A 56 -17.45 23.79 -8.90
C ARG A 56 -16.60 25.05 -8.82
N GLU A 57 -17.26 26.20 -8.78
CA GLU A 57 -16.58 27.49 -8.69
C GLU A 57 -15.82 27.61 -7.36
N ALA A 58 -16.40 27.13 -6.26
CA ALA A 58 -15.74 27.03 -4.96
C ALA A 58 -14.52 26.10 -4.98
N LEU A 59 -14.62 24.91 -5.59
CA LEU A 59 -13.49 23.98 -5.70
C LEU A 59 -12.33 24.56 -6.53
N LEU A 60 -12.62 25.28 -7.61
CA LEU A 60 -11.60 25.98 -8.40
C LEU A 60 -10.95 27.13 -7.63
N GLN A 61 -11.70 27.81 -6.75
CA GLN A 61 -11.14 28.84 -5.88
C GLN A 61 -10.24 28.22 -4.80
N LEU A 62 -10.65 27.09 -4.20
CA LEU A 62 -9.87 26.34 -3.21
C LEU A 62 -8.60 25.72 -3.80
N GLU A 63 -8.62 25.35 -5.09
CA GLU A 63 -7.43 24.92 -5.82
C GLU A 63 -6.39 26.06 -5.92
N ARG A 64 -6.83 27.28 -6.22
CA ARG A 64 -5.93 28.47 -6.24
C ARG A 64 -5.38 28.81 -4.85
N GLU A 65 -6.10 28.43 -3.81
CA GLU A 65 -5.67 28.56 -2.41
C GLU A 65 -4.78 27.39 -1.95
N GLY A 66 -4.59 26.36 -2.80
CA GLY A 66 -3.76 25.20 -2.49
C GLY A 66 -4.36 24.25 -1.45
N LEU A 67 -5.67 24.33 -1.21
CA LEU A 67 -6.40 23.47 -0.27
C LEU A 67 -7.03 22.24 -0.96
N VAL A 68 -7.16 22.31 -2.28
CA VAL A 68 -7.75 21.25 -3.11
C VAL A 68 -6.87 21.01 -4.33
N GLU A 69 -6.72 19.76 -4.72
CA GLU A 69 -6.07 19.32 -5.96
C GLU A 69 -7.14 18.77 -6.91
N MET A 70 -7.12 19.23 -8.17
CA MET A 70 -8.04 18.74 -9.20
C MET A 70 -7.40 17.61 -9.99
N ALA A 71 -7.96 16.40 -9.92
CA ALA A 71 -7.51 15.27 -10.74
C ALA A 71 -8.19 15.27 -12.13
N SER A 72 -7.54 14.63 -13.10
CA SER A 72 -8.09 14.35 -14.43
C SER A 72 -9.39 13.55 -14.31
N GLY A 73 -10.53 14.20 -14.55
CA GLY A 73 -11.87 13.61 -14.36
C GLY A 73 -12.87 14.42 -13.52
N ARG A 74 -12.56 15.68 -13.16
CA ARG A 74 -13.43 16.59 -12.37
C ARG A 74 -13.67 16.13 -10.92
N SER A 75 -12.77 15.33 -10.36
CA SER A 75 -12.79 14.99 -8.94
C SER A 75 -11.76 15.81 -8.18
N ALA A 76 -12.23 16.62 -7.24
CA ALA A 76 -11.40 17.37 -6.30
C ALA A 76 -10.91 16.44 -5.18
N ARG A 77 -9.72 16.71 -4.64
CA ARG A 77 -9.17 16.04 -3.45
C ARG A 77 -8.63 17.09 -2.49
N VAL A 78 -8.79 16.92 -1.19
CA VAL A 78 -8.09 17.76 -0.20
C VAL A 78 -6.59 17.55 -0.40
N PHE A 79 -5.82 18.65 -0.42
CA PHE A 79 -4.37 18.60 -0.66
C PHE A 79 -3.66 17.59 0.26
N THR A 80 -2.51 17.10 -0.19
CA THR A 80 -1.57 16.36 0.65
C THR A 80 -0.22 17.07 0.70
N MET A 81 0.62 16.75 1.69
CA MET A 81 2.01 17.19 1.71
C MET A 81 2.90 16.05 2.18
N GLY A 82 4.00 15.83 1.45
CA GLY A 82 5.10 14.97 1.89
C GLY A 82 5.98 15.63 2.95
N ALA A 83 6.91 14.87 3.53
CA ALA A 83 7.85 15.40 4.53
C ALA A 83 8.73 16.54 3.96
N GLU A 84 9.15 16.43 2.70
CA GLU A 84 9.93 17.47 2.02
C GLU A 84 9.14 18.78 1.89
N GLU A 85 7.90 18.73 1.40
CA GLU A 85 7.03 19.91 1.26
C GLU A 85 6.69 20.57 2.61
N ILE A 86 6.58 19.78 3.70
CA ILE A 86 6.40 20.34 5.05
C ILE A 86 7.66 21.05 5.53
N ALA A 87 8.83 20.50 5.26
CA ALA A 87 10.10 21.16 5.61
C ALA A 87 10.24 22.49 4.85
N GLU A 88 9.96 22.50 3.55
CA GLU A 88 9.96 23.72 2.72
C GLU A 88 8.95 24.77 3.21
N LEU A 89 7.74 24.34 3.58
CA LEU A 89 6.73 25.22 4.18
C LEU A 89 7.21 25.80 5.52
N GLY A 90 7.91 25.00 6.33
CA GLY A 90 8.52 25.41 7.59
C GLY A 90 9.58 26.49 7.39
N GLU A 91 10.48 26.31 6.42
CA GLU A 91 11.48 27.31 6.04
C GLU A 91 10.83 28.64 5.64
N LEU A 92 9.80 28.58 4.79
CA LEU A 92 9.05 29.76 4.37
C LEU A 92 8.34 30.46 5.54
N ARG A 93 7.72 29.71 6.46
CA ARG A 93 7.12 30.28 7.68
C ARG A 93 8.16 31.02 8.51
N LEU A 94 9.32 30.40 8.78
CA LEU A 94 10.38 31.03 9.55
C LEU A 94 10.84 32.33 8.90
N MET A 95 11.06 32.36 7.59
CA MET A 95 11.47 33.59 6.89
C MET A 95 10.44 34.72 7.04
N LEU A 96 9.15 34.41 6.90
CA LEU A 96 8.08 35.40 6.93
C LEU A 96 7.75 35.88 8.36
N GLU A 97 7.57 34.95 9.29
CA GLU A 97 7.11 35.24 10.65
C GLU A 97 8.19 35.95 11.48
N LEU A 98 9.45 35.53 11.35
CA LEU A 98 10.55 36.17 12.07
C LEU A 98 10.76 37.61 11.57
N GLN A 99 10.60 37.86 10.28
CA GLN A 99 10.66 39.22 9.76
C GLN A 99 9.44 40.05 10.16
N ALA A 100 8.25 39.46 10.16
CA ALA A 100 7.03 40.14 10.57
C ALA A 100 7.07 40.56 12.04
N VAL A 101 7.54 39.70 12.95
CA VAL A 101 7.66 40.02 14.37
C VAL A 101 8.72 41.09 14.64
N ARG A 102 9.86 41.06 13.93
CA ARG A 102 10.88 42.14 13.97
C ARG A 102 10.25 43.48 13.61
N MET A 103 9.58 43.54 12.46
CA MET A 103 8.95 44.76 11.96
C MET A 103 7.84 45.27 12.89
N ALA A 104 7.03 44.37 13.45
CA ALA A 104 5.95 44.75 14.35
C ALA A 104 6.49 45.38 15.65
N ILE A 105 7.55 44.80 16.22
CA ILE A 105 8.20 45.31 17.44
C ILE A 105 8.90 46.65 17.18
N GLU A 106 9.63 46.78 16.06
CA GLU A 106 10.38 48.00 15.72
C GLU A 106 9.47 49.20 15.39
N ARG A 107 8.32 48.95 14.76
CA ARG A 107 7.45 50.02 14.25
C ARG A 107 6.47 50.52 15.29
N ASN A 108 5.71 49.62 15.90
CA ASN A 108 4.70 49.97 16.90
C ASN A 108 4.34 48.74 17.74
N PRO A 109 5.06 48.48 18.85
CA PRO A 109 4.89 47.26 19.63
C PRO A 109 3.59 47.24 20.45
N ALA A 110 3.02 48.39 20.80
CA ALA A 110 1.89 48.46 21.76
C ALA A 110 0.60 47.77 21.25
N PRO A 111 0.16 47.97 19.98
CA PRO A 111 -0.97 47.21 19.43
C PRO A 111 -0.72 45.71 19.33
N LEU A 112 0.50 45.30 18.93
CA LEU A 112 0.86 43.88 18.88
C LEU A 112 0.80 43.27 20.28
N GLN A 113 1.41 43.91 21.27
CA GLN A 113 1.41 43.45 22.65
C GLN A 113 -0.03 43.25 23.16
N SER A 114 -0.90 44.24 22.98
CA SER A 114 -2.30 44.13 23.41
C SER A 114 -3.04 42.97 22.76
N ALA A 115 -2.76 42.68 21.49
CA ALA A 115 -3.36 41.55 20.77
C ALA A 115 -2.83 40.21 21.30
N LEU A 116 -1.51 40.06 21.48
CA LEU A 116 -0.93 38.81 21.98
C LEU A 116 -1.35 38.52 23.43
N ASP A 117 -1.48 39.54 24.28
CA ASP A 117 -1.96 39.39 25.66
C ASP A 117 -3.41 38.90 25.70
N ASP A 118 -4.31 39.46 24.87
CA ASP A 118 -5.71 39.00 24.76
C ASP A 118 -5.80 37.55 24.26
N ILE A 119 -5.08 37.25 23.17
CA ILE A 119 -5.12 35.94 22.53
C ILE A 119 -4.58 34.87 23.49
N THR A 120 -3.42 35.09 24.14
CA THR A 120 -2.85 34.11 25.06
C THR A 120 -3.72 33.89 26.30
N ALA A 121 -4.43 34.91 26.79
CA ALA A 121 -5.42 34.76 27.86
C ALA A 121 -6.59 33.85 27.44
N ARG A 122 -7.12 34.06 26.22
CA ARG A 122 -8.18 33.22 25.64
C ARG A 122 -7.70 31.79 25.36
N MET A 123 -6.45 31.62 24.92
CA MET A 123 -5.85 30.29 24.72
C MET A 123 -5.77 29.52 26.05
N GLN A 124 -5.38 30.20 27.13
CA GLN A 124 -5.32 29.62 28.47
C GLN A 124 -6.71 29.20 28.97
N GLU A 125 -7.74 30.01 28.71
CA GLU A 125 -9.13 29.69 29.04
C GLU A 125 -9.65 28.49 28.24
N ALA A 126 -9.42 28.46 26.93
CA ALA A 126 -9.81 27.35 26.05
C ALA A 126 -9.20 26.01 26.51
N LEU A 127 -7.89 25.99 26.79
CA LEU A 127 -7.23 24.79 27.31
C LEU A 127 -7.76 24.37 28.69
N SER A 128 -8.08 25.31 29.58
CA SER A 128 -8.63 24.98 30.91
C SER A 128 -10.02 24.30 30.84
N ARG A 129 -10.76 24.55 29.75
CA ARG A 129 -12.07 23.95 29.47
C ARG A 129 -12.01 22.68 28.63
N GLY A 130 -10.81 22.27 28.19
CA GLY A 130 -10.64 21.16 27.24
C GLY A 130 -11.16 21.48 25.82
N ASP A 131 -11.36 22.76 25.49
CA ASP A 131 -11.85 23.19 24.18
C ASP A 131 -10.68 23.30 23.19
N SER A 132 -10.30 22.14 22.63
CA SER A 132 -9.18 22.05 21.69
C SER A 132 -9.46 22.78 20.36
N ASP A 133 -10.72 22.91 19.95
CA ASP A 133 -11.07 23.52 18.67
C ASP A 133 -10.92 25.04 18.76
N SER A 134 -11.41 25.66 19.83
CA SER A 134 -11.17 27.07 20.09
C SER A 134 -9.68 27.36 20.29
N TYR A 135 -8.93 26.49 20.97
CA TYR A 135 -7.48 26.66 21.13
C TYR A 135 -6.76 26.70 19.77
N LYS A 136 -7.10 25.79 18.85
CA LYS A 136 -6.49 25.75 17.51
C LYS A 136 -6.79 27.02 16.71
N LEU A 137 -7.98 27.61 16.85
CA LEU A 137 -8.28 28.89 16.21
C LEU A 137 -7.43 30.01 16.81
N LEU A 138 -7.32 30.08 18.13
CA LEU A 138 -6.54 31.11 18.82
C LEU A 138 -5.03 31.01 18.56
N ASP A 139 -4.50 29.80 18.40
CA ASP A 139 -3.11 29.56 17.95
C ASP A 139 -2.89 30.15 16.54
N HIS A 140 -3.88 30.08 15.65
CA HIS A 140 -3.80 30.80 14.37
C HIS A 140 -3.79 32.33 14.59
N ASP A 141 -4.73 32.82 15.39
CA ASP A 141 -4.91 34.25 15.63
C ASP A 141 -3.63 34.88 16.21
N PHE A 142 -2.89 34.14 17.05
CA PHE A 142 -1.60 34.60 17.58
C PHE A 142 -0.61 34.91 16.45
N HIS A 143 -0.44 33.97 15.52
CA HIS A 143 0.47 34.17 14.38
C HIS A 143 -0.06 35.24 13.42
N ASP A 144 -1.37 35.30 13.14
CA ASP A 144 -1.95 36.36 12.28
C ASP A 144 -1.81 37.76 12.89
N ALA A 145 -1.89 37.90 14.22
CA ALA A 145 -1.69 39.16 14.91
C ALA A 145 -0.28 39.75 14.65
N ILE A 146 0.76 38.91 14.57
CA ILE A 146 2.11 39.33 14.22
C ILE A 146 2.12 40.00 12.84
N PHE A 147 1.46 39.41 11.84
CA PHE A 147 1.37 39.97 10.50
C PHE A 147 0.43 41.17 10.42
N ALA A 148 -0.66 41.19 11.18
CA ALA A 148 -1.59 42.32 11.25
C ALA A 148 -0.89 43.60 11.73
N HIS A 149 0.11 43.45 12.61
CA HIS A 149 0.83 44.56 13.22
C HIS A 149 2.26 44.78 12.66
N CYS A 150 2.74 43.98 11.71
CA CYS A 150 4.06 44.17 11.11
C CYS A 150 4.17 45.42 10.21
N GLY A 151 3.04 46.03 9.84
CA GLY A 151 3.00 47.22 8.97
C GLY A 151 3.43 46.95 7.52
N ASN A 152 3.47 45.69 7.09
CA ASN A 152 3.79 45.29 5.72
C ASN A 152 2.63 44.49 5.13
N SER A 153 1.84 45.13 4.27
CA SER A 153 0.67 44.49 3.65
C SER A 153 1.04 43.29 2.79
N PHE A 154 2.20 43.32 2.11
CA PHE A 154 2.64 42.20 1.28
C PHE A 154 3.00 40.98 2.11
N LEU A 155 3.66 41.14 3.26
CA LEU A 155 3.95 40.02 4.16
C LEU A 155 2.65 39.42 4.70
N ARG A 156 1.72 40.26 5.15
CA ARG A 156 0.40 39.83 5.64
C ARG A 156 -0.40 39.08 4.58
N ASP A 157 -0.47 39.62 3.36
CA ASP A 157 -1.27 39.02 2.29
C ASP A 157 -0.67 37.71 1.77
N ASN A 158 0.66 37.55 1.81
CA ASN A 158 1.31 36.28 1.46
C ASN A 158 1.12 35.22 2.57
N PHE A 159 1.24 35.59 3.85
CA PHE A 159 1.01 34.65 4.95
C PHE A 159 -0.43 34.15 4.97
N ARG A 160 -1.43 35.00 4.70
CA ARG A 160 -2.85 34.60 4.59
C ARG A 160 -3.12 33.53 3.54
N ARG A 161 -2.28 33.41 2.50
CA ARG A 161 -2.39 32.35 1.50
C ARG A 161 -1.84 31.02 2.01
N LEU A 162 -0.87 31.07 2.92
CA LEU A 162 -0.23 29.90 3.52
C LEU A 162 -1.00 29.41 4.75
N SER A 163 -1.68 30.32 5.46
CA SER A 163 -2.27 30.07 6.78
C SER A 163 -3.23 28.88 6.79
N PHE A 164 -4.07 28.72 5.77
CA PHE A 164 -5.03 27.62 5.74
C PHE A 164 -4.36 26.25 5.59
N ARG A 165 -3.26 26.14 4.85
CA ARG A 165 -2.48 24.89 4.74
C ARG A 165 -1.81 24.57 6.08
N VAL A 166 -1.27 25.58 6.76
CA VAL A 166 -0.69 25.45 8.11
C VAL A 166 -1.74 25.03 9.15
N GLN A 167 -2.93 25.63 9.11
CA GLN A 167 -4.03 25.28 10.01
C GLN A 167 -4.52 23.84 9.78
N ALA A 168 -4.67 23.42 8.51
CA ALA A 168 -5.07 22.06 8.17
C ALA A 168 -4.04 21.01 8.64
N LEU A 169 -2.73 21.31 8.50
CA LEU A 169 -1.66 20.47 9.07
C LEU A 169 -1.74 20.41 10.60
N ARG A 170 -1.89 21.56 11.27
CA ARG A 170 -1.97 21.64 12.73
C ARG A 170 -3.13 20.84 13.28
N ASN A 171 -4.31 20.94 12.68
CA ASN A 171 -5.48 20.25 13.19
C ASN A 171 -5.37 18.71 13.08
N ARG A 172 -4.72 18.22 12.02
CA ARG A 172 -4.55 16.78 11.80
C ARG A 172 -3.35 16.19 12.56
N LEU A 173 -2.25 16.93 12.66
CA LEU A 173 -0.97 16.42 13.17
C LEU A 173 -0.68 16.84 14.62
N SER A 174 -1.38 17.84 15.16
CA SER A 174 -1.29 18.29 16.56
C SER A 174 -2.57 17.94 17.33
N LEU A 175 -2.76 16.65 17.61
CA LEU A 175 -3.90 16.12 18.39
C LEU A 175 -3.57 15.90 19.88
N ASP A 176 -2.34 16.22 20.30
CA ASP A 176 -1.85 15.92 21.64
C ASP A 176 -2.04 17.09 22.61
N GLU A 177 -2.76 16.85 23.70
CA GLU A 177 -2.98 17.82 24.77
C GLU A 177 -1.67 18.29 25.42
N THR A 178 -0.65 17.43 25.47
CA THR A 178 0.67 17.80 26.01
C THR A 178 1.43 18.76 25.11
N LEU A 179 1.32 18.61 23.78
CA LEU A 179 1.90 19.55 22.81
C LEU A 179 1.19 20.91 22.86
N ASN A 180 -0.14 20.93 22.97
CA ASN A 180 -0.88 22.18 23.10
C ASN A 180 -0.49 22.94 24.39
N ARG A 181 -0.27 22.22 25.51
CA ARG A 181 0.19 22.84 26.76
C ARG A 181 1.61 23.41 26.66
N LYS A 182 2.52 22.71 25.95
CA LYS A 182 3.87 23.20 25.64
C LYS A 182 3.80 24.47 24.77
N SER A 183 3.03 24.41 23.68
CA SER A 183 2.81 25.52 22.75
C SER A 183 2.28 26.76 23.48
N LEU A 184 1.28 26.62 24.37
CA LEU A 184 0.79 27.76 25.15
C LEU A 184 1.91 28.40 26.00
N GLY A 185 2.76 27.60 26.63
CA GLY A 185 3.89 28.10 27.41
C GLY A 185 4.88 28.92 26.57
N GLU A 186 5.12 28.49 25.34
CA GLU A 186 5.97 29.19 24.37
C GLU A 186 5.33 30.50 23.92
N HIS A 187 4.05 30.47 23.55
CA HIS A 187 3.26 31.64 23.18
C HIS A 187 3.26 32.73 24.25
N VAL A 188 3.03 32.36 25.52
CA VAL A 188 3.10 33.28 26.67
C VAL A 188 4.50 33.87 26.84
N THR A 189 5.55 33.07 26.61
CA THR A 189 6.93 33.53 26.73
C THR A 189 7.31 34.51 25.61
N ILE A 190 6.82 34.25 24.39
CA ILE A 190 6.97 35.16 23.23
C ILE A 190 6.25 36.49 23.51
N ALA A 191 4.99 36.45 23.95
CA ALA A 191 4.21 37.65 24.27
C ALA A 191 4.89 38.51 25.35
N ARG A 192 5.44 37.89 26.40
CA ARG A 192 6.23 38.58 27.44
C ARG A 192 7.51 39.22 26.89
N ALA A 193 8.19 38.58 25.94
CA ALA A 193 9.39 39.13 25.32
C ALA A 193 9.06 40.37 24.47
N VAL A 194 7.93 40.35 23.76
CA VAL A 194 7.37 41.51 23.03
C VAL A 194 7.04 42.64 24.01
N ALA A 195 6.31 42.35 25.09
CA ALA A 195 5.94 43.32 26.13
C ALA A 195 7.15 43.99 26.80
N ALA A 196 8.24 43.23 26.98
CA ALA A 196 9.49 43.73 27.55
C ALA A 196 10.40 44.47 26.56
N GLY A 197 9.97 44.65 25.30
CA GLY A 197 10.76 45.30 24.25
C GLY A 197 12.00 44.50 23.82
N ARG A 198 12.05 43.19 24.08
CA ARG A 198 13.20 42.32 23.78
C ARG A 198 13.06 41.68 22.40
N GLY A 199 13.20 42.49 21.35
CA GLY A 199 12.98 42.09 19.95
C GLY A 199 13.71 40.81 19.53
N GLU A 200 15.03 40.76 19.69
CA GLU A 200 15.83 39.57 19.34
C GLU A 200 15.44 38.32 20.14
N ALA A 201 15.05 38.49 21.41
CA ALA A 201 14.60 37.37 22.23
C ALA A 201 13.25 36.84 21.75
N ALA A 202 12.31 37.72 21.40
CA ALA A 202 11.02 37.33 20.82
C ALA A 202 11.20 36.58 19.49
N VAL A 203 12.14 37.02 18.65
CA VAL A 203 12.48 36.34 17.40
C VAL A 203 13.06 34.95 17.65
N ALA A 204 14.03 34.82 18.55
CA ALA A 204 14.64 33.53 18.86
C ALA A 204 13.60 32.53 19.43
N LEU A 205 12.73 33.00 20.31
CA LEU A 205 11.65 32.19 20.87
C LEU A 205 10.64 31.76 19.79
N LEU A 206 10.24 32.68 18.90
CA LEU A 206 9.34 32.36 17.80
C LEU A 206 9.98 31.37 16.80
N SER A 207 11.28 31.50 16.54
CA SER A 207 12.03 30.58 15.69
C SER A 207 12.04 29.17 16.27
N SER A 208 12.28 29.04 17.57
CA SER A 208 12.24 27.74 18.26
C SER A 208 10.83 27.15 18.22
N HIS A 209 9.80 27.95 18.53
CA HIS A 209 8.41 27.50 18.55
C HIS A 209 7.95 26.95 17.18
N ILE A 210 8.24 27.68 16.09
CA ILE A 210 7.91 27.23 14.73
C ILE A 210 8.72 25.98 14.37
N GLY A 211 10.02 25.95 14.71
CA GLY A 211 10.89 24.80 14.46
C GLY A 211 10.38 23.53 15.14
N ASP A 212 10.11 23.59 16.45
CA ASP A 212 9.57 22.48 17.24
C ASP A 212 8.23 21.97 16.68
N THR A 213 7.39 22.89 16.20
CA THR A 213 6.09 22.55 15.59
C THR A 213 6.27 21.81 14.26
N ILE A 214 7.21 22.24 13.41
CA ILE A 214 7.53 21.57 12.14
C ILE A 214 8.17 20.21 12.39
N GLU A 215 9.09 20.09 13.35
CA GLU A 215 9.67 18.80 13.75
C GLU A 215 8.60 17.82 14.23
N ALA A 216 7.62 18.29 15.01
CA ALA A 216 6.50 17.46 15.45
C ALA A 216 5.65 16.95 14.26
N TYR A 217 5.39 17.80 13.26
CA TYR A 217 4.68 17.39 12.04
C TYR A 217 5.48 16.37 11.23
N LEU A 218 6.78 16.61 11.04
CA LEU A 218 7.67 15.69 10.32
C LEU A 218 7.79 14.35 11.05
N ALA A 219 7.91 14.36 12.38
CA ALA A 219 7.91 13.15 13.20
C ALA A 219 6.60 12.38 13.08
N ARG A 220 5.45 13.08 13.02
CA ARG A 220 4.14 12.46 12.85
C ARG A 220 3.96 11.86 11.46
N ILE A 221 4.35 12.57 10.40
CA ILE A 221 4.33 12.03 9.04
C ILE A 221 5.31 10.88 8.91
N ALA A 222 6.50 10.95 9.51
CA ALA A 222 7.41 9.82 9.56
C ALA A 222 6.77 8.62 10.28
N ALA A 223 6.05 8.83 11.38
CA ALA A 223 5.32 7.78 12.08
C ALA A 223 4.11 7.23 11.30
N GLU A 224 3.47 8.04 10.44
CA GLU A 224 2.37 7.60 9.56
C GLU A 224 2.88 6.90 8.29
N ALA A 225 4.05 7.32 7.77
CA ALA A 225 4.76 6.71 6.65
C ALA A 225 5.54 5.44 7.04
N GLU A 226 5.80 5.26 8.33
CA GLU A 226 6.41 4.06 8.93
C GLU A 226 5.41 3.35 9.87
N PRO A 227 4.45 2.55 9.35
CA PRO A 227 3.57 1.72 10.19
C PRO A 227 4.33 0.69 11.07
N GLY A 228 5.65 0.56 10.88
CA GLY A 228 6.50 -0.47 11.48
C GLY A 228 7.26 -0.09 12.75
N LYS A 229 7.10 1.11 13.30
CA LYS A 229 7.82 1.56 14.52
C LYS A 229 6.94 1.95 15.71
N GLN A 230 5.75 1.37 15.84
CA GLN A 230 5.22 1.13 17.18
C GLN A 230 6.12 0.08 17.85
N ALA A 231 6.56 0.35 19.08
CA ALA A 231 7.41 -0.51 19.88
C ALA A 231 7.10 -1.99 19.61
N ALA A 232 8.10 -2.77 19.17
CA ALA A 232 7.95 -4.16 18.73
C ALA A 232 7.16 -4.98 19.77
N LEU A 233 5.85 -5.03 19.59
CA LEU A 233 4.97 -5.91 20.32
C LEU A 233 5.39 -7.32 19.89
N ALA A 234 5.76 -8.15 20.87
CA ALA A 234 6.34 -9.46 20.59
C ALA A 234 5.49 -10.22 19.56
N PRO A 235 6.12 -10.80 18.51
CA PRO A 235 5.43 -11.54 17.47
C PRO A 235 4.53 -12.62 18.08
N VAL A 236 3.35 -12.79 17.50
CA VAL A 236 2.33 -13.69 18.00
C VAL A 236 2.37 -14.98 17.19
N ARG A 237 2.23 -16.13 17.85
CA ARG A 237 2.13 -17.42 17.17
C ARG A 237 0.68 -17.82 16.98
N VAL A 238 0.36 -18.24 15.76
CA VAL A 238 -0.96 -18.73 15.37
C VAL A 238 -0.83 -20.08 14.69
N ALA A 239 -1.62 -21.06 15.12
CA ALA A 239 -1.63 -22.38 14.50
C ALA A 239 -2.14 -22.29 13.05
N LEU A 240 -1.58 -23.09 12.15
CA LEU A 240 -2.00 -23.07 10.73
C LEU A 240 -3.48 -23.44 10.55
N GLY A 241 -3.97 -24.44 11.30
CA GLY A 241 -5.39 -24.81 11.27
C GLY A 241 -6.33 -23.72 11.80
N GLU A 242 -5.82 -22.85 12.67
CA GLU A 242 -6.58 -21.71 13.17
C GLU A 242 -6.65 -20.58 12.13
N MET A 243 -5.54 -20.31 11.43
CA MET A 243 -5.56 -19.41 10.27
C MET A 243 -6.48 -19.92 9.16
N GLU A 244 -6.49 -21.23 8.92
CA GLU A 244 -7.40 -21.86 7.96
C GLU A 244 -8.87 -21.65 8.34
N ARG A 245 -9.23 -21.95 9.60
CA ARG A 245 -10.57 -21.71 10.15
C ARG A 245 -10.99 -20.25 9.95
N PHE A 246 -10.14 -19.32 10.38
CA PHE A 246 -10.43 -17.89 10.29
C PHE A 246 -10.60 -17.42 8.83
N SER A 247 -9.68 -17.82 7.95
CA SER A 247 -9.73 -17.48 6.52
C SER A 247 -11.03 -17.94 5.87
N ARG A 248 -11.48 -19.17 6.16
CA ARG A 248 -12.76 -19.70 5.65
C ARG A 248 -13.92 -18.84 6.12
N ALA A 249 -13.99 -18.56 7.41
CA ALA A 249 -15.07 -17.74 7.99
C ALA A 249 -15.08 -16.31 7.40
N ALA A 250 -13.91 -15.67 7.29
CA ALA A 250 -13.79 -14.32 6.76
C ALA A 250 -14.19 -14.22 5.28
N LEU A 251 -13.74 -15.17 4.44
CA LEU A 251 -14.10 -15.21 3.02
C LEU A 251 -15.59 -15.48 2.82
N THR A 252 -16.18 -16.37 3.63
CA THR A 252 -17.63 -16.61 3.62
C THR A 252 -18.41 -15.37 4.07
N ALA A 253 -17.95 -14.65 5.10
CA ALA A 253 -18.63 -13.46 5.61
C ALA A 253 -18.69 -12.32 4.57
N VAL A 254 -17.65 -12.15 3.75
CA VAL A 254 -17.67 -11.19 2.62
C VAL A 254 -18.50 -11.66 1.42
N GLY A 255 -19.08 -12.86 1.50
CA GLY A 255 -20.01 -13.41 0.51
C GLY A 255 -19.36 -14.20 -0.62
N ALA A 256 -18.11 -14.66 -0.47
CA ALA A 256 -17.48 -15.54 -1.45
C ALA A 256 -18.16 -16.93 -1.45
N ASP A 257 -18.30 -17.53 -2.63
CA ASP A 257 -18.86 -18.87 -2.77
C ASP A 257 -17.94 -19.96 -2.22
N ALA A 258 -18.50 -21.13 -1.89
CA ALA A 258 -17.74 -22.20 -1.26
C ALA A 258 -16.50 -22.65 -2.06
N PRO A 259 -16.57 -22.80 -3.41
CA PRO A 259 -15.38 -23.12 -4.20
C PRO A 259 -14.29 -22.05 -4.14
N THR A 260 -14.63 -20.76 -4.11
CA THR A 260 -13.66 -19.67 -3.96
C THR A 260 -13.04 -19.68 -2.57
N VAL A 261 -13.86 -19.86 -1.52
CA VAL A 261 -13.39 -19.96 -0.12
C VAL A 261 -12.36 -21.07 0.04
N GLU A 262 -12.64 -22.27 -0.51
CA GLU A 262 -11.73 -23.41 -0.47
C GLU A 262 -10.41 -23.09 -1.19
N ALA A 263 -10.50 -22.64 -2.45
CA ALA A 263 -9.34 -22.42 -3.29
C ALA A 263 -8.40 -21.34 -2.73
N VAL A 264 -8.95 -20.22 -2.27
CA VAL A 264 -8.18 -19.12 -1.66
C VAL A 264 -7.49 -19.61 -0.39
N THR A 265 -8.25 -20.21 0.53
CA THR A 265 -7.71 -20.69 1.80
C THR A 265 -6.60 -21.72 1.58
N ARG A 266 -6.81 -22.64 0.64
CA ARG A 266 -5.81 -23.65 0.27
C ARG A 266 -4.52 -23.05 -0.26
N ALA A 267 -4.58 -22.03 -1.11
CA ALA A 267 -3.41 -21.34 -1.63
C ALA A 267 -2.66 -20.56 -0.54
N LEU A 268 -3.40 -19.83 0.31
CA LEU A 268 -2.84 -19.10 1.45
C LEU A 268 -2.16 -20.04 2.45
N LEU A 269 -2.82 -21.16 2.77
CA LEU A 269 -2.28 -22.20 3.64
C LEU A 269 -1.02 -22.83 3.06
N HIS A 270 -1.00 -23.14 1.76
CA HIS A 270 0.20 -23.64 1.09
C HIS A 270 1.37 -22.67 1.29
N ALA A 271 1.21 -21.40 0.92
CA ALA A 271 2.29 -20.43 1.01
C ALA A 271 2.75 -20.20 2.46
N SER A 272 1.82 -20.05 3.41
CA SER A 272 2.16 -19.88 4.83
C SER A 272 2.78 -21.12 5.45
N ALA A 273 2.40 -22.34 5.04
CA ALA A 273 3.03 -23.56 5.53
C ALA A 273 4.49 -23.67 5.06
N HIS A 274 4.77 -23.34 3.80
CA HIS A 274 6.10 -23.46 3.19
C HIS A 274 7.03 -22.26 3.46
N GLY A 275 6.61 -21.31 4.32
CA GLY A 275 7.42 -20.12 4.66
C GLY A 275 7.43 -19.02 3.60
N VAL A 276 6.57 -19.10 2.59
CA VAL A 276 6.40 -18.08 1.55
C VAL A 276 5.37 -17.05 2.03
N ASP A 277 5.63 -16.44 3.19
CA ASP A 277 4.64 -15.62 3.93
C ASP A 277 4.09 -14.43 3.15
N THR A 278 4.84 -13.96 2.17
CA THR A 278 4.47 -12.84 1.30
C THR A 278 3.32 -13.19 0.36
N HIS A 279 3.05 -14.48 0.16
CA HIS A 279 1.93 -15.02 -0.62
C HIS A 279 0.97 -15.86 0.25
N GLY A 280 1.20 -15.88 1.57
CA GLY A 280 0.39 -16.60 2.55
C GLY A 280 -0.68 -15.71 3.20
N PHE A 281 -1.16 -16.10 4.37
CA PHE A 281 -2.30 -15.43 5.04
C PHE A 281 -2.13 -13.93 5.30
N ARG A 282 -0.91 -13.38 5.19
CA ARG A 282 -0.68 -11.92 5.20
C ARG A 282 -1.39 -11.19 4.06
N LEU A 283 -1.75 -11.89 2.97
CA LEU A 283 -2.54 -11.33 1.87
C LEU A 283 -4.06 -11.42 2.09
N LEU A 284 -4.52 -12.11 3.14
CA LEU A 284 -5.96 -12.28 3.40
C LEU A 284 -6.70 -10.92 3.48
N PRO A 285 -6.21 -9.89 4.20
CA PRO A 285 -6.88 -8.58 4.22
C PRO A 285 -7.03 -7.94 2.83
N HIS A 286 -6.01 -8.08 1.97
CA HIS A 286 -6.05 -7.56 0.61
C HIS A 286 -7.13 -8.26 -0.22
N TYR A 287 -7.27 -9.59 -0.09
CA TYR A 287 -8.31 -10.34 -0.81
C TYR A 287 -9.71 -10.07 -0.30
N LEU A 288 -9.88 -9.96 1.02
CA LEU A 288 -11.17 -9.58 1.61
C LEU A 288 -11.62 -8.21 1.10
N HIS A 289 -10.70 -7.24 1.06
CA HIS A 289 -11.00 -5.92 0.50
C HIS A 289 -11.33 -5.97 -1.00
N GLY A 290 -10.56 -6.71 -1.81
CA GLY A 290 -10.84 -6.87 -3.24
C GLY A 290 -12.17 -7.58 -3.54
N LEU A 291 -12.57 -8.54 -2.72
CA LEU A 291 -13.90 -9.16 -2.79
C LEU A 291 -15.00 -8.19 -2.39
N ALA A 292 -14.79 -7.41 -1.32
CA ALA A 292 -15.77 -6.44 -0.83
C ALA A 292 -16.04 -5.32 -1.84
N GLU A 293 -14.99 -4.76 -2.44
CA GLU A 293 -15.06 -3.63 -3.39
C GLU A 293 -15.39 -4.05 -4.84
N GLY A 294 -15.34 -5.34 -5.15
CA GLY A 294 -15.77 -5.89 -6.44
C GLY A 294 -14.68 -6.11 -7.49
N ARG A 295 -13.39 -5.84 -7.18
CA ARG A 295 -12.28 -6.24 -8.05
C ARG A 295 -12.18 -7.75 -8.23
N LEU A 296 -12.60 -8.51 -7.23
CA LEU A 296 -12.64 -9.98 -7.26
C LEU A 296 -14.09 -10.45 -7.28
N ASN A 297 -14.45 -11.28 -8.25
CA ASN A 297 -15.78 -11.87 -8.33
C ASN A 297 -15.95 -12.90 -7.20
N LYS A 298 -17.01 -12.73 -6.40
CA LYS A 298 -17.33 -13.56 -5.25
C LYS A 298 -17.87 -14.95 -5.63
N ALA A 299 -18.50 -15.07 -6.80
CA ALA A 299 -19.12 -16.31 -7.27
C ALA A 299 -18.91 -16.47 -8.79
N PRO A 300 -17.65 -16.64 -9.24
CA PRO A 300 -17.29 -16.61 -10.65
C PRO A 300 -17.85 -17.79 -11.43
N LYS A 301 -18.34 -17.53 -12.63
CA LYS A 301 -18.83 -18.55 -13.57
C LYS A 301 -17.73 -18.95 -14.55
N LEU A 302 -16.87 -19.84 -14.06
CA LEU A 302 -15.74 -20.37 -14.84
C LEU A 302 -16.22 -21.01 -16.15
N CYS A 303 -15.59 -20.64 -17.27
CA CYS A 303 -15.93 -21.14 -18.61
C CYS A 303 -14.69 -21.67 -19.32
N PHE A 304 -14.67 -22.97 -19.63
CA PHE A 304 -13.65 -23.57 -20.46
C PHE A 304 -14.05 -23.48 -21.94
N ALA A 305 -13.14 -22.97 -22.76
CA ALA A 305 -13.35 -22.72 -24.18
C ALA A 305 -12.15 -23.23 -25.01
N ARG A 306 -12.36 -23.33 -26.33
CA ARG A 306 -11.33 -23.72 -27.32
C ARG A 306 -10.57 -24.99 -26.94
N GLU A 307 -11.28 -25.99 -26.47
CA GLU A 307 -10.68 -27.26 -26.10
C GLU A 307 -10.31 -28.08 -27.34
N THR A 308 -9.05 -28.49 -27.46
CA THR A 308 -8.54 -29.30 -28.57
C THR A 308 -7.44 -30.22 -28.07
N GLY A 309 -7.74 -31.51 -27.95
CA GLY A 309 -6.84 -32.48 -27.34
C GLY A 309 -6.48 -32.06 -25.90
N GLY A 310 -5.19 -32.03 -25.59
CA GLY A 310 -4.69 -31.60 -24.27
C GLY A 310 -4.77 -30.10 -23.99
N ALA A 311 -5.19 -29.24 -24.93
CA ALA A 311 -5.16 -27.79 -24.75
C ALA A 311 -6.56 -27.20 -24.52
N CYS A 312 -6.70 -26.24 -23.59
CA CYS A 312 -7.90 -25.41 -23.47
C CYS A 312 -7.62 -24.01 -22.90
N VAL A 313 -8.59 -23.11 -23.01
CA VAL A 313 -8.56 -21.77 -22.42
C VAL A 313 -9.65 -21.67 -21.35
N LEU A 314 -9.29 -21.20 -20.16
CA LEU A 314 -10.20 -20.87 -19.07
C LEU A 314 -10.45 -19.36 -19.03
N ASP A 315 -11.71 -18.96 -19.20
CA ASP A 315 -12.19 -17.65 -18.80
C ASP A 315 -12.64 -17.71 -17.35
N ALA A 316 -11.95 -16.98 -16.48
CA ALA A 316 -12.14 -17.06 -15.04
C ALA A 316 -13.17 -16.08 -14.48
N ASP A 317 -13.81 -15.23 -15.31
CA ASP A 317 -14.89 -14.35 -14.86
C ASP A 317 -14.51 -13.47 -13.66
N ASP A 318 -13.30 -12.88 -13.72
CA ASP A 318 -12.71 -12.03 -12.68
C ASP A 318 -12.57 -12.72 -11.30
N ALA A 319 -12.46 -14.06 -11.31
CA ALA A 319 -12.26 -14.85 -10.11
C ALA A 319 -11.01 -14.44 -9.33
N HIS A 320 -11.02 -14.77 -8.04
CA HIS A 320 -9.76 -14.87 -7.29
C HIS A 320 -8.80 -15.85 -7.98
N GLY A 321 -7.52 -15.49 -8.10
CA GLY A 321 -6.56 -16.24 -8.91
C GLY A 321 -6.41 -17.70 -8.49
N ALA A 322 -6.52 -18.00 -7.19
CA ALA A 322 -6.51 -19.39 -6.72
C ALA A 322 -7.72 -20.21 -7.15
N ARG A 323 -8.91 -19.59 -7.28
CA ARG A 323 -10.10 -20.28 -7.78
C ARG A 323 -9.92 -20.66 -9.24
N ALA A 324 -9.38 -19.75 -10.06
CA ALA A 324 -9.03 -20.01 -11.44
C ALA A 324 -7.90 -21.07 -11.57
N GLY A 325 -6.84 -20.93 -10.79
CA GLY A 325 -5.66 -21.81 -10.84
C GLY A 325 -5.97 -23.26 -10.48
N TYR A 326 -6.71 -23.52 -9.39
CA TYR A 326 -7.07 -24.90 -9.04
C TYR A 326 -8.07 -25.52 -10.01
N ALA A 327 -9.03 -24.75 -10.55
CA ALA A 327 -9.92 -25.26 -11.59
C ALA A 327 -9.15 -25.61 -12.88
N ALA A 328 -8.14 -24.82 -13.25
CA ALA A 328 -7.25 -25.11 -14.37
C ALA A 328 -6.39 -26.36 -14.11
N VAL A 329 -5.89 -26.56 -12.89
CA VAL A 329 -5.18 -27.78 -12.48
C VAL A 329 -6.07 -29.02 -12.63
N GLU A 330 -7.31 -28.97 -12.12
CA GLU A 330 -8.27 -30.07 -12.24
C GLU A 330 -8.50 -30.44 -13.71
N ARG A 331 -8.75 -29.45 -14.57
CA ARG A 331 -8.92 -29.68 -16.01
C ARG A 331 -7.66 -30.21 -16.69
N ALA A 332 -6.48 -29.69 -16.33
CA ALA A 332 -5.21 -30.17 -16.86
C ALA A 332 -4.97 -31.64 -16.49
N LEU A 333 -5.25 -32.04 -15.24
CA LEU A 333 -5.14 -33.43 -14.81
C LEU A 333 -6.08 -34.36 -15.58
N GLU A 334 -7.33 -33.94 -15.78
CA GLU A 334 -8.31 -34.71 -16.57
C GLU A 334 -7.84 -34.93 -18.01
N LEU A 335 -7.43 -33.85 -18.69
CA LEU A 335 -6.98 -33.90 -20.08
C LEU A 335 -5.66 -34.67 -20.24
N ALA A 336 -4.72 -34.51 -19.30
CA ALA A 336 -3.43 -35.18 -19.35
C ALA A 336 -3.55 -36.70 -19.20
N ARG A 337 -4.52 -37.20 -18.41
CA ARG A 337 -4.79 -38.65 -18.32
C ARG A 337 -5.22 -39.26 -19.66
N VAL A 338 -5.86 -38.48 -20.53
CA VAL A 338 -6.36 -38.92 -21.83
C VAL A 338 -5.31 -38.72 -22.93
N HIS A 339 -4.60 -37.60 -22.89
CA HIS A 339 -3.73 -37.15 -23.99
C HIS A 339 -2.23 -37.24 -23.68
N GLY A 340 -1.86 -37.63 -22.46
CA GLY A 340 -0.48 -37.69 -21.96
C GLY A 340 0.11 -36.34 -21.56
N LEU A 341 -0.35 -35.24 -22.18
CA LEU A 341 -0.02 -33.88 -21.77
C LEU A 341 -1.27 -33.00 -21.85
N ALA A 342 -1.36 -32.02 -20.96
CA ALA A 342 -2.36 -30.98 -21.05
C ALA A 342 -1.83 -29.62 -20.63
N ALA A 343 -2.42 -28.58 -21.20
CA ALA A 343 -2.11 -27.19 -20.93
C ALA A 343 -3.39 -26.34 -20.91
N VAL A 344 -3.52 -25.51 -19.88
CA VAL A 344 -4.68 -24.64 -19.67
C VAL A 344 -4.17 -23.20 -19.58
N ALA A 345 -4.51 -22.39 -20.58
CA ALA A 345 -4.28 -20.94 -20.54
C ALA A 345 -5.44 -20.26 -19.80
N ILE A 346 -5.16 -19.31 -18.93
CA ILE A 346 -6.13 -18.69 -18.04
C ILE A 346 -6.18 -17.19 -18.36
N ARG A 347 -7.38 -16.63 -18.46
CA ARG A 347 -7.62 -15.17 -18.58
C ARG A 347 -8.73 -14.73 -17.63
N GLY A 348 -8.87 -13.42 -17.45
CA GLY A 348 -9.88 -12.87 -16.55
C GLY A 348 -9.64 -13.32 -15.11
N SER A 349 -8.37 -13.53 -14.74
CA SER A 349 -7.97 -13.97 -13.41
C SER A 349 -7.48 -12.77 -12.57
N SER A 350 -6.92 -13.07 -11.41
CA SER A 350 -6.29 -12.10 -10.51
C SER A 350 -5.04 -12.72 -9.87
N HIS A 351 -4.47 -12.07 -8.87
CA HIS A 351 -3.30 -12.59 -8.17
C HIS A 351 -3.60 -13.96 -7.54
N PHE A 352 -2.80 -14.98 -7.87
CA PHE A 352 -3.07 -16.37 -7.44
C PHE A 352 -2.23 -16.86 -6.25
N GLY A 353 -1.33 -16.05 -5.68
CA GLY A 353 -0.46 -16.50 -4.59
C GLY A 353 0.81 -17.19 -5.09
N ALA A 354 1.29 -18.18 -4.33
CA ALA A 354 2.49 -18.94 -4.68
C ALA A 354 2.21 -19.91 -5.84
N ALA A 355 2.93 -19.75 -6.96
CA ALA A 355 2.75 -20.58 -8.15
C ALA A 355 3.03 -22.07 -7.88
N GLY A 356 3.92 -22.36 -6.92
CA GLY A 356 4.25 -23.70 -6.45
C GLY A 356 3.05 -24.48 -5.94
N ALA A 357 1.98 -23.81 -5.47
CA ALA A 357 0.76 -24.47 -5.01
C ALA A 357 0.10 -25.32 -6.12
N TYR A 358 0.08 -24.81 -7.34
CA TYR A 358 -0.56 -25.44 -8.50
C TYR A 358 0.30 -26.55 -9.10
N ALA A 359 1.60 -26.27 -9.27
CA ALA A 359 2.55 -27.26 -9.76
C ALA A 359 2.63 -28.46 -8.80
N LEU A 360 2.71 -28.20 -7.48
CA LEU A 360 2.71 -29.25 -6.47
C LEU A 360 1.43 -30.08 -6.49
N GLU A 361 0.28 -29.45 -6.73
CA GLU A 361 -0.98 -30.18 -6.78
C GLU A 361 -1.05 -31.20 -7.92
N ILE A 362 -0.48 -30.84 -9.07
CA ILE A 362 -0.33 -31.77 -10.19
C ILE A 362 0.63 -32.92 -9.82
N ALA A 363 1.75 -32.60 -9.16
CA ALA A 363 2.71 -33.60 -8.67
C ALA A 363 2.12 -34.59 -7.66
N ARG A 364 1.21 -34.15 -6.80
CA ARG A 364 0.48 -35.03 -5.86
C ARG A 364 -0.41 -36.05 -6.57
N HIS A 365 -0.81 -35.77 -7.81
CA HIS A 365 -1.57 -36.69 -8.66
C HIS A 365 -0.68 -37.56 -9.55
N GLY A 366 0.64 -37.59 -9.31
CA GLY A 366 1.58 -38.44 -10.03
C GLY A 366 2.02 -37.89 -11.39
N MET A 367 1.74 -36.62 -11.68
CA MET A 367 2.09 -35.96 -12.95
C MET A 367 3.13 -34.86 -12.75
N MET A 368 3.94 -34.52 -13.75
CA MET A 368 4.78 -33.34 -13.67
C MET A 368 3.94 -32.09 -13.91
N GLY A 369 4.00 -31.13 -12.98
CA GLY A 369 3.26 -29.89 -13.04
C GLY A 369 4.12 -28.69 -13.37
N LEU A 370 3.60 -27.76 -14.17
CA LEU A 370 4.16 -26.43 -14.36
C LEU A 370 3.08 -25.36 -14.16
N ALA A 371 3.46 -24.21 -13.61
CA ALA A 371 2.59 -23.05 -13.49
C ALA A 371 3.36 -21.74 -13.76
N PHE A 372 2.72 -20.86 -14.51
CA PHE A 372 3.21 -19.53 -14.88
C PHE A 372 2.12 -18.48 -14.63
N CYS A 373 2.54 -17.26 -14.31
CA CYS A 373 1.66 -16.09 -14.23
C CYS A 373 2.49 -14.83 -14.49
N ASN A 374 1.86 -13.77 -15.01
CA ASN A 374 2.48 -12.45 -15.06
C ASN A 374 2.04 -11.59 -13.86
N SER A 375 2.55 -10.36 -13.75
CA SER A 375 2.10 -9.38 -12.74
C SER A 375 2.32 -7.96 -13.26
N ASP A 376 1.82 -6.95 -12.57
CA ASP A 376 2.16 -5.56 -12.87
C ASP A 376 3.68 -5.34 -12.86
N SER A 377 4.14 -4.38 -13.66
CA SER A 377 5.56 -4.19 -13.93
C SER A 377 6.36 -3.82 -12.68
N PHE A 378 7.40 -4.59 -12.37
CA PHE A 378 8.34 -4.37 -11.26
C PHE A 378 9.81 -4.52 -11.67
N VAL A 379 10.09 -5.32 -12.69
CA VAL A 379 11.44 -5.78 -13.05
C VAL A 379 11.85 -5.12 -14.36
N ARG A 380 13.06 -4.59 -14.41
CA ARG A 380 13.64 -4.04 -15.65
C ARG A 380 14.15 -5.13 -16.57
N LEU A 381 14.30 -4.79 -17.86
CA LEU A 381 15.11 -5.59 -18.78
C LEU A 381 16.60 -5.48 -18.44
N HIS A 382 17.40 -6.43 -18.95
CA HIS A 382 18.85 -6.33 -18.87
C HIS A 382 19.35 -5.07 -19.61
N GLY A 383 20.14 -4.25 -18.92
CA GLY A 383 20.55 -2.92 -19.38
C GLY A 383 19.41 -1.87 -19.48
N GLY A 384 18.18 -2.21 -19.06
CA GLY A 384 17.05 -1.29 -19.09
C GLY A 384 17.03 -0.30 -17.92
N ALA A 385 16.22 0.75 -18.03
CA ALA A 385 16.02 1.79 -17.02
C ALA A 385 14.52 2.05 -16.74
N ALA A 386 13.67 1.06 -17.00
CA ALA A 386 12.23 1.13 -16.74
C ALA A 386 11.72 -0.24 -16.31
N ARG A 387 10.69 -0.24 -15.45
CA ARG A 387 9.93 -1.45 -15.12
C ARG A 387 9.25 -1.97 -16.39
N PHE A 388 9.34 -3.28 -16.64
CA PHE A 388 8.85 -3.88 -17.88
C PHE A 388 8.09 -5.19 -17.65
N HIS A 389 8.72 -6.19 -17.04
CA HIS A 389 8.04 -7.40 -16.62
C HIS A 389 7.57 -7.25 -15.18
N GLY A 390 6.55 -8.00 -14.80
CA GLY A 390 6.33 -8.34 -13.41
C GLY A 390 7.44 -9.24 -12.85
N THR A 391 7.27 -9.72 -11.63
CA THR A 391 8.18 -10.73 -11.05
C THR A 391 8.02 -12.13 -11.68
N ASN A 392 7.00 -12.28 -12.54
CA ASN A 392 6.69 -13.39 -13.43
C ASN A 392 7.24 -14.74 -12.97
N PRO A 393 6.57 -15.42 -12.03
CA PRO A 393 7.08 -16.65 -11.45
C PRO A 393 7.06 -17.83 -12.44
N ILE A 394 7.99 -18.76 -12.21
CA ILE A 394 8.02 -20.09 -12.81
C ILE A 394 7.98 -21.10 -11.68
N ALA A 395 6.94 -21.94 -11.67
CA ALA A 395 6.85 -23.06 -10.77
C ALA A 395 6.81 -24.39 -11.53
N ALA A 396 7.49 -25.39 -10.98
CA ALA A 396 7.48 -26.74 -11.50
C ALA A 396 7.58 -27.75 -10.36
N ALA A 397 6.86 -28.88 -10.47
CA ALA A 397 6.97 -29.95 -9.49
C ALA A 397 6.90 -31.33 -10.14
N ALA A 398 7.65 -32.28 -9.59
CA ALA A 398 7.75 -33.64 -10.10
C ALA A 398 7.59 -34.67 -8.98
N PRO A 399 6.75 -35.71 -9.15
CA PRO A 399 6.61 -36.78 -8.17
C PRO A 399 7.90 -37.59 -8.02
N ALA A 400 8.20 -38.01 -6.79
CA ALA A 400 9.38 -38.83 -6.46
C ALA A 400 9.02 -40.28 -6.04
N GLY A 401 7.72 -40.60 -5.99
CA GLY A 401 7.20 -41.88 -5.51
C GLY A 401 6.35 -41.73 -4.25
N GLU A 402 5.66 -42.81 -3.89
CA GLU A 402 4.85 -42.88 -2.68
C GLU A 402 5.73 -42.70 -1.43
N GLY A 403 5.25 -41.90 -0.47
CA GLY A 403 5.97 -41.57 0.77
C GLY A 403 7.09 -40.53 0.62
N GLU A 404 7.48 -40.19 -0.62
CA GLU A 404 8.53 -39.19 -0.90
C GLU A 404 7.94 -37.79 -1.14
N ARG A 405 8.72 -36.76 -0.81
CA ARG A 405 8.36 -35.38 -1.12
C ARG A 405 8.63 -35.10 -2.60
N PRO A 406 7.69 -34.48 -3.34
CA PRO A 406 7.95 -34.04 -4.70
C PRO A 406 9.15 -33.07 -4.78
N TRP A 407 9.89 -33.13 -5.89
CA TRP A 407 10.78 -32.02 -6.25
C TRP A 407 9.90 -30.80 -6.55
N LEU A 408 10.22 -29.63 -5.98
CA LEU A 408 9.40 -28.42 -6.10
C LEU A 408 10.28 -27.19 -6.32
N LEU A 409 10.19 -26.61 -7.51
CA LEU A 409 10.72 -25.29 -7.82
C LEU A 409 9.58 -24.28 -7.81
N ASP A 410 9.74 -23.20 -7.05
CA ASP A 410 8.87 -22.02 -7.10
C ASP A 410 9.75 -20.78 -6.96
N MET A 411 9.89 -20.02 -8.05
CA MET A 411 10.80 -18.88 -8.11
C MET A 411 10.24 -17.73 -8.93
N ALA A 412 10.49 -16.51 -8.47
CA ALA A 412 10.40 -15.32 -9.31
C ALA A 412 11.52 -15.33 -10.35
N THR A 413 11.31 -14.61 -11.46
CA THR A 413 12.34 -14.41 -12.50
C THR A 413 13.22 -13.17 -12.23
N SER A 414 12.87 -12.37 -11.23
CA SER A 414 13.75 -11.38 -10.59
C SER A 414 14.71 -12.03 -9.60
N ALA A 415 15.82 -11.36 -9.30
CA ALA A 415 16.81 -11.87 -8.34
C ALA A 415 16.24 -12.00 -6.91
N ILE A 416 15.35 -11.08 -6.53
CA ILE A 416 14.58 -11.12 -5.28
C ILE A 416 13.14 -10.67 -5.55
N PRO A 417 12.16 -11.04 -4.71
CA PRO A 417 10.82 -10.44 -4.76
C PRO A 417 10.80 -9.03 -4.15
N PHE A 418 9.85 -8.18 -4.58
CA PHE A 418 9.80 -6.77 -4.17
C PHE A 418 9.63 -6.56 -2.66
N ASN A 419 8.95 -7.48 -1.98
CA ASN A 419 8.81 -7.45 -0.52
C ASN A 419 10.15 -7.47 0.25
N ARG A 420 11.24 -8.00 -0.35
CA ARG A 420 12.58 -7.95 0.27
C ARG A 420 13.14 -6.53 0.27
N VAL A 421 12.84 -5.73 -0.75
CA VAL A 421 13.15 -4.30 -0.76
C VAL A 421 12.41 -3.60 0.38
N GLN A 422 11.11 -3.86 0.53
CA GLN A 422 10.30 -3.25 1.59
C GLN A 422 10.76 -3.64 2.99
N LEU A 423 11.10 -4.92 3.21
CA LEU A 423 11.66 -5.40 4.48
C LEU A 423 13.00 -4.75 4.80
N ASN A 424 13.91 -4.69 3.83
CA ASN A 424 15.21 -4.09 4.04
C ASN A 424 15.10 -2.58 4.29
N ARG A 425 14.14 -1.91 3.65
CA ARG A 425 13.80 -0.51 3.92
C ARG A 425 13.36 -0.32 5.37
N SER A 426 12.41 -1.13 5.86
CA SER A 426 11.91 -1.01 7.25
C SER A 426 12.97 -1.35 8.30
N LEU A 427 13.87 -2.28 7.99
CA LEU A 427 15.00 -2.65 8.86
C LEU A 427 16.17 -1.67 8.79
N GLY A 428 16.18 -0.74 7.82
CA GLY A 428 17.34 0.11 7.53
C GLY A 428 18.58 -0.70 7.10
N ALA A 429 18.37 -1.86 6.47
CA ALA A 429 19.44 -2.78 6.07
C ALA A 429 19.68 -2.71 4.56
N SER A 430 20.95 -2.76 4.13
CA SER A 430 21.29 -2.80 2.71
C SER A 430 20.80 -4.08 2.03
N LEU A 431 20.44 -3.96 0.75
CA LEU A 431 20.18 -5.09 -0.14
C LEU A 431 21.49 -5.72 -0.63
N PRO A 432 21.47 -7.01 -1.01
CA PRO A 432 22.57 -7.58 -1.78
C PRO A 432 22.83 -6.80 -3.08
N GLU A 433 24.05 -6.87 -3.60
CA GLU A 433 24.36 -6.28 -4.90
C GLU A 433 23.53 -6.91 -6.02
N ASP A 434 23.33 -6.15 -7.10
CA ASP A 434 22.71 -6.63 -8.34
C ASP A 434 21.25 -7.13 -8.27
N VAL A 435 20.53 -6.85 -7.19
CA VAL A 435 19.13 -7.29 -7.04
C VAL A 435 18.08 -6.23 -7.39
N ALA A 436 18.47 -4.96 -7.41
CA ALA A 436 17.57 -3.83 -7.63
C ALA A 436 18.31 -2.63 -8.23
N SER A 437 17.54 -1.67 -8.76
CA SER A 437 18.05 -0.46 -9.43
C SER A 437 17.21 0.77 -9.10
N ASP A 438 17.83 1.94 -9.23
CA ASP A 438 17.17 3.25 -9.16
C ASP A 438 16.38 3.56 -10.45
N GLY A 439 15.77 4.75 -10.53
CA GLY A 439 15.02 5.23 -11.70
C GLY A 439 15.86 5.42 -12.98
N ARG A 440 17.19 5.37 -12.88
CA ARG A 440 18.11 5.45 -14.03
C ARG A 440 18.56 4.07 -14.51
N GLY A 441 18.12 2.99 -13.84
CA GLY A 441 18.55 1.62 -14.13
C GLY A 441 19.93 1.27 -13.57
N VAL A 442 20.49 2.10 -12.69
CA VAL A 442 21.78 1.84 -12.02
C VAL A 442 21.52 0.94 -10.82
N ASN A 443 22.32 -0.12 -10.65
CA ASN A 443 22.17 -1.04 -9.52
C ASN A 443 22.48 -0.32 -8.20
N VAL A 444 21.62 -0.54 -7.20
CA VAL A 444 21.73 0.09 -5.87
C VAL A 444 21.50 -0.95 -4.79
N THR A 445 22.16 -0.75 -3.64
CA THR A 445 21.99 -1.56 -2.44
C THR A 445 21.18 -0.84 -1.36
N ASP A 446 21.00 0.48 -1.45
CA ASP A 446 20.14 1.23 -0.56
C ASP A 446 18.66 1.00 -0.96
N PRO A 447 17.86 0.32 -0.11
CA PRO A 447 16.46 0.06 -0.43
C PRO A 447 15.60 1.32 -0.50
N SER A 448 16.04 2.48 0.02
CA SER A 448 15.26 3.73 0.02
C SER A 448 15.10 4.33 -1.38
N VAL A 449 16.12 4.17 -2.23
CA VAL A 449 16.18 4.70 -3.61
C VAL A 449 15.81 3.68 -4.69
N VAL A 450 15.43 2.46 -4.30
CA VAL A 450 15.02 1.42 -5.25
C VAL A 450 13.72 1.80 -5.94
N GLU A 451 13.77 1.83 -7.27
CA GLU A 451 12.60 2.01 -8.12
C GLU A 451 12.22 0.73 -8.88
N MET A 452 13.16 -0.15 -9.19
CA MET A 452 12.88 -1.37 -9.97
C MET A 452 13.75 -2.55 -9.52
N LEU A 453 13.25 -3.77 -9.72
CA LEU A 453 14.01 -5.00 -9.47
C LEU A 453 14.90 -5.35 -10.65
N ALA A 454 16.02 -6.01 -10.38
CA ALA A 454 16.87 -6.59 -11.40
C ALA A 454 16.44 -8.03 -11.74
N PRO A 455 16.55 -8.45 -13.01
CA PRO A 455 16.30 -9.83 -13.40
C PRO A 455 17.35 -10.79 -12.82
N LEU A 456 16.98 -12.04 -12.61
CA LEU A 456 17.90 -13.09 -12.16
C LEU A 456 19.11 -13.20 -13.11
N GLY A 457 20.31 -13.31 -12.52
CA GLY A 457 21.59 -13.31 -13.26
C GLY A 457 22.42 -12.04 -13.06
N GLY A 458 21.89 -11.07 -12.31
CA GLY A 458 22.62 -9.88 -11.86
C GLY A 458 23.04 -8.93 -12.99
N ALA A 459 24.05 -8.09 -12.74
CA ALA A 459 24.50 -7.09 -13.70
C ALA A 459 25.01 -7.71 -15.01
N LEU A 460 25.73 -8.83 -14.93
CA LEU A 460 26.43 -9.42 -16.07
C LEU A 460 25.54 -10.36 -16.90
N PHE A 461 24.69 -11.16 -16.26
CA PHE A 461 23.92 -12.22 -16.91
C PHE A 461 22.40 -12.08 -16.76
N GLY A 462 21.94 -10.92 -16.30
CA GLY A 462 20.52 -10.63 -16.08
C GLY A 462 19.62 -10.80 -17.32
N TYR A 463 20.19 -10.83 -18.54
CA TYR A 463 19.43 -11.14 -19.74
C TYR A 463 18.81 -12.55 -19.70
N LYS A 464 19.38 -13.49 -18.93
CA LYS A 464 18.80 -14.83 -18.74
C LYS A 464 17.52 -14.76 -17.90
N GLY A 465 17.54 -14.06 -16.77
CA GLY A 465 16.35 -13.83 -15.95
C GLY A 465 15.28 -13.05 -16.70
N ALA A 466 15.68 -12.04 -17.48
CA ALA A 466 14.74 -11.30 -18.34
C ALA A 466 14.11 -12.19 -19.42
N GLY A 467 14.89 -13.13 -20.00
CA GLY A 467 14.38 -14.13 -20.93
C GLY A 467 13.41 -15.12 -20.28
N LEU A 468 13.68 -15.56 -19.05
CA LEU A 468 12.76 -16.39 -18.27
C LEU A 468 11.47 -15.63 -17.92
N ALA A 469 11.57 -14.34 -17.56
CA ALA A 469 10.41 -13.48 -17.32
C ALA A 469 9.54 -13.35 -18.59
N GLY A 470 10.17 -13.22 -19.76
CA GLY A 470 9.49 -13.22 -21.06
C GLY A 470 8.83 -14.56 -21.40
N LEU A 471 9.45 -15.69 -21.05
CA LEU A 471 8.83 -17.02 -21.19
C LEU A 471 7.55 -17.11 -20.36
N ALA A 472 7.61 -16.74 -19.09
CA ALA A 472 6.45 -16.71 -18.20
C ALA A 472 5.38 -15.72 -18.68
N GLU A 473 5.78 -14.55 -19.22
CA GLU A 473 4.87 -13.58 -19.84
C GLU A 473 4.10 -14.22 -21.01
N ILE A 474 4.81 -14.81 -21.98
CA ILE A 474 4.21 -15.40 -23.19
C ILE A 474 3.22 -16.51 -22.83
N PHE A 475 3.58 -17.41 -21.90
CA PHE A 475 2.67 -18.45 -21.45
C PHE A 475 1.42 -17.86 -20.78
N SER A 476 1.59 -16.82 -19.97
CA SER A 476 0.51 -16.22 -19.20
C SER A 476 -0.45 -15.38 -20.05
N THR A 477 0.03 -14.79 -21.16
CA THR A 477 -0.74 -13.79 -21.93
C THR A 477 -1.10 -14.24 -23.34
N ALA A 478 -0.14 -14.74 -24.11
CA ALA A 478 -0.29 -14.91 -25.55
C ALA A 478 -1.30 -16.00 -25.94
N PHE A 479 -1.48 -17.02 -25.08
CA PHE A 479 -2.42 -18.12 -25.35
C PHE A 479 -3.87 -17.79 -24.98
N SER A 480 -4.11 -16.76 -24.16
CA SER A 480 -5.44 -16.42 -23.64
C SER A 480 -5.89 -14.99 -23.96
N ASP A 481 -5.05 -14.19 -24.61
CA ASP A 481 -5.25 -12.76 -24.87
C ASP A 481 -5.46 -11.96 -23.56
N ALA A 482 -4.68 -12.33 -22.53
CA ALA A 482 -4.64 -11.59 -21.27
C ALA A 482 -3.65 -10.40 -21.36
N PRO A 483 -3.84 -9.33 -20.57
CA PRO A 483 -2.97 -8.15 -20.63
C PRO A 483 -1.52 -8.47 -20.25
N LEU A 484 -0.60 -7.76 -20.89
CA LEU A 484 0.83 -7.81 -20.59
C LEU A 484 1.16 -7.10 -19.26
N SER A 485 2.31 -7.42 -18.66
CA SER A 485 2.77 -6.84 -17.38
C SER A 485 2.71 -5.31 -17.31
N PHE A 486 2.97 -4.61 -18.41
CA PHE A 486 2.95 -3.13 -18.48
C PHE A 486 1.57 -2.55 -18.82
N GLU A 487 0.59 -3.40 -19.09
CA GLU A 487 -0.81 -3.04 -19.33
C GLU A 487 -1.68 -3.30 -18.09
N LEU A 488 -1.18 -4.11 -17.15
CA LEU A 488 -1.90 -4.47 -15.93
C LEU A 488 -1.99 -3.29 -14.95
N PRO A 489 -3.18 -3.04 -14.35
CA PRO A 489 -3.31 -2.15 -13.21
C PRO A 489 -2.46 -2.62 -12.02
N PRO A 490 -1.97 -1.69 -11.17
CA PRO A 490 -1.21 -2.04 -9.98
C PRO A 490 -1.95 -2.99 -9.05
N MET A 491 -1.24 -3.89 -8.38
CA MET A 491 -1.84 -4.77 -7.37
C MET A 491 -2.42 -3.98 -6.19
N ILE A 492 -1.66 -3.01 -5.68
CA ILE A 492 -2.08 -2.11 -4.61
C ILE A 492 -2.41 -0.77 -5.25
N SER A 493 -3.66 -0.33 -5.13
CA SER A 493 -4.12 0.96 -5.64
C SER A 493 -5.36 1.45 -4.89
N ASP A 494 -5.68 2.74 -5.04
CA ASP A 494 -6.92 3.34 -4.52
C ASP A 494 -8.19 2.74 -5.17
N ASP A 495 -8.08 2.20 -6.38
CA ASP A 495 -9.20 1.62 -7.12
C ASP A 495 -9.25 0.10 -6.92
N MET A 496 -9.94 -0.35 -5.87
CA MET A 496 -10.13 -1.77 -5.58
C MET A 496 -11.43 -2.35 -6.17
N ALA A 497 -12.06 -1.65 -7.12
CA ALA A 497 -13.28 -2.11 -7.79
C ALA A 497 -13.00 -2.64 -9.22
N THR A 498 -12.04 -2.05 -9.94
CA THR A 498 -11.72 -2.49 -11.30
C THR A 498 -10.95 -3.83 -11.29
N PRO A 499 -11.45 -4.87 -12.00
CA PRO A 499 -10.73 -6.13 -12.15
C PRO A 499 -9.41 -5.98 -12.90
N ARG A 500 -8.38 -6.71 -12.46
CA ARG A 500 -7.04 -6.66 -13.07
C ARG A 500 -6.91 -7.57 -14.30
N ARG A 501 -7.74 -8.61 -14.39
CA ARG A 501 -7.82 -9.55 -15.53
C ARG A 501 -6.49 -10.23 -15.89
N LEU A 502 -5.71 -10.62 -14.87
CA LEU A 502 -4.41 -11.27 -15.05
C LEU A 502 -4.50 -12.55 -15.90
N GLY A 503 -3.38 -12.84 -16.55
CA GLY A 503 -3.14 -14.10 -17.26
C GLY A 503 -2.35 -15.10 -16.41
N ALA A 504 -2.61 -16.38 -16.63
CA ALA A 504 -1.83 -17.47 -16.04
C ALA A 504 -1.85 -18.71 -16.94
N PHE A 505 -1.00 -19.68 -16.66
CA PHE A 505 -0.89 -20.90 -17.47
C PHE A 505 -0.50 -22.09 -16.60
N VAL A 506 -1.17 -23.22 -16.79
CA VAL A 506 -0.90 -24.46 -16.07
C VAL A 506 -0.67 -25.60 -17.05
N MET A 507 0.30 -26.46 -16.78
CA MET A 507 0.55 -27.68 -17.56
C MET A 507 0.67 -28.90 -16.68
N ALA A 508 0.11 -30.02 -17.14
CA ALA A 508 0.28 -31.33 -16.55
C ALA A 508 0.85 -32.30 -17.61
N LEU A 509 1.89 -33.04 -17.24
CA LEU A 509 2.50 -34.06 -18.08
C LEU A 509 2.43 -35.40 -17.35
N ASP A 510 1.76 -36.38 -17.94
CA ASP A 510 1.61 -37.72 -17.37
C ASP A 510 2.82 -38.59 -17.73
N PRO A 511 3.66 -39.00 -16.75
CA PRO A 511 4.78 -39.89 -17.00
C PRO A 511 4.39 -41.22 -17.66
N GLU A 512 3.14 -41.69 -17.48
CA GLU A 512 2.65 -42.92 -18.12
C GLU A 512 2.58 -42.82 -19.64
N ALA A 513 2.43 -41.61 -20.18
CA ALA A 513 2.47 -41.40 -21.63
C ALA A 513 3.89 -41.45 -22.22
N PHE A 514 4.93 -41.58 -21.38
CA PHE A 514 6.33 -41.63 -21.77
C PHE A 514 6.97 -42.95 -21.33
N GLY A 515 7.94 -42.89 -20.40
CA GLY A 515 8.69 -44.05 -19.91
C GLY A 515 8.02 -44.81 -18.76
N GLY A 516 6.81 -44.41 -18.36
CA GLY A 516 6.09 -44.97 -17.22
C GLY A 516 6.41 -44.27 -15.90
N ARG A 517 5.42 -44.21 -15.00
CA ARG A 517 5.52 -43.48 -13.73
C ARG A 517 6.62 -43.98 -12.81
N ALA A 518 6.74 -45.30 -12.65
CA ALA A 518 7.75 -45.89 -11.77
C ALA A 518 9.19 -45.58 -12.22
N ALA A 519 9.44 -45.57 -13.54
CA ALA A 519 10.75 -45.22 -14.09
C ALA A 519 11.06 -43.73 -13.87
N PHE A 520 10.07 -42.86 -14.12
CA PHE A 520 10.18 -41.43 -13.88
C PHE A 520 10.49 -41.10 -12.41
N GLU A 521 9.69 -41.61 -11.47
CA GLU A 521 9.88 -41.41 -10.03
C GLU A 521 11.23 -41.96 -9.56
N GLY A 522 11.67 -43.10 -10.13
CA GLY A 522 13.00 -43.65 -9.88
C GLY A 522 14.14 -42.74 -10.34
N VAL A 523 14.00 -42.04 -11.46
CA VAL A 523 14.99 -41.02 -11.91
C VAL A 523 15.01 -39.84 -10.96
N VAL A 524 13.83 -39.31 -10.59
CA VAL A 524 13.72 -38.17 -9.67
C VAL A 524 14.36 -38.48 -8.32
N ARG A 525 14.11 -39.67 -7.73
CA ARG A 525 14.77 -40.10 -6.49
C ARG A 525 16.30 -40.16 -6.60
N ARG A 526 16.83 -40.76 -7.67
CA ARG A 526 18.29 -40.82 -7.88
C ARG A 526 18.89 -39.42 -8.00
N TYR A 527 18.21 -38.51 -8.69
CA TYR A 527 18.64 -37.12 -8.82
C TYR A 527 18.64 -36.39 -7.46
N LEU A 528 17.57 -36.50 -6.67
CA LEU A 528 17.49 -35.91 -5.34
C LEU A 528 18.56 -36.47 -4.40
N ALA A 529 18.80 -37.79 -4.42
CA ALA A 529 19.87 -38.43 -3.66
C ALA A 529 21.26 -37.93 -4.08
N ALA A 530 21.50 -37.72 -5.38
CA ALA A 530 22.75 -37.17 -5.89
C ALA A 530 22.97 -35.71 -5.44
N ILE A 531 21.92 -34.88 -5.42
CA ILE A 531 21.99 -33.52 -4.87
C ILE A 531 22.37 -33.57 -3.39
N ALA A 532 21.68 -34.39 -2.60
CA ALA A 532 21.92 -34.50 -1.16
C ALA A 532 23.33 -35.02 -0.82
N ALA A 533 23.91 -35.86 -1.68
CA ALA A 533 25.28 -36.38 -1.53
C ALA A 533 26.36 -35.43 -2.10
N SER A 534 25.97 -34.34 -2.78
CA SER A 534 26.91 -33.42 -3.39
C SER A 534 27.72 -32.68 -2.33
N PRO A 535 29.05 -32.55 -2.49
CA PRO A 535 29.87 -31.82 -1.53
C PRO A 535 29.46 -30.34 -1.48
N ALA A 536 29.28 -29.83 -0.27
CA ALA A 536 29.04 -28.40 -0.04
C ALA A 536 30.35 -27.62 0.09
N ALA A 537 30.32 -26.34 -0.24
CA ALA A 537 31.41 -25.42 0.09
C ALA A 537 31.54 -25.27 1.63
N PRO A 538 32.71 -24.86 2.15
CA PRO A 538 32.89 -24.66 3.59
C PRO A 538 31.84 -23.70 4.18
N GLY A 539 31.11 -24.16 5.18
CA GLY A 539 30.06 -23.38 5.86
C GLY A 539 28.69 -23.37 5.16
N GLU A 540 28.57 -24.02 3.99
CA GLU A 540 27.34 -24.08 3.21
C GLU A 540 26.67 -25.45 3.30
N SER A 541 25.41 -25.52 2.88
CA SER A 541 24.67 -26.78 2.69
C SER A 541 24.04 -26.83 1.30
N VAL A 542 24.19 -27.96 0.60
CA VAL A 542 23.52 -28.20 -0.68
C VAL A 542 22.11 -28.70 -0.41
N MET A 543 21.14 -28.21 -1.19
CA MET A 543 19.75 -28.62 -1.08
C MET A 543 19.07 -28.66 -2.45
N ALA A 544 18.10 -29.57 -2.60
CA ALA A 544 17.22 -29.59 -3.77
C ALA A 544 16.13 -28.51 -3.64
N PRO A 545 15.59 -28.00 -4.77
CA PRO A 545 14.38 -27.19 -4.76
C PRO A 545 13.25 -27.86 -3.96
N GLY A 546 12.66 -27.09 -3.04
CA GLY A 546 11.59 -27.54 -2.14
C GLY A 546 12.08 -28.02 -0.78
N ALA A 547 13.35 -28.42 -0.63
CA ALA A 547 13.86 -28.97 0.62
C ALA A 547 13.72 -28.01 1.80
N ARG A 548 14.03 -26.72 1.59
CA ARG A 548 13.86 -25.67 2.60
C ARG A 548 12.40 -25.48 2.97
N GLU A 549 11.53 -25.45 1.97
CA GLU A 549 10.08 -25.28 2.11
C GLU A 549 9.47 -26.46 2.87
N TRP A 550 9.94 -27.69 2.64
CA TRP A 550 9.46 -28.87 3.35
C TRP A 550 9.86 -28.90 4.82
N ALA A 551 11.11 -28.53 5.14
CA ALA A 551 11.57 -28.40 6.52
C ALA A 551 10.76 -27.32 7.28
N GLU A 552 10.49 -26.20 6.61
CA GLU A 552 9.68 -25.13 7.18
C GLU A 552 8.21 -25.54 7.39
N ALA A 553 7.64 -26.32 6.47
CA ALA A 553 6.29 -26.86 6.59
C ALA A 553 6.14 -27.80 7.80
N GLU A 554 7.13 -28.64 8.09
CA GLU A 554 7.16 -29.44 9.32
C GLU A 554 7.23 -28.56 10.56
N ARG A 555 8.17 -27.61 10.57
CA ARG A 555 8.34 -26.69 11.70
C ARG A 555 7.05 -25.93 12.01
N ARG A 556 6.35 -25.41 10.99
CA ARG A 556 5.11 -24.63 11.17
C ARG A 556 3.89 -25.49 11.47
N ARG A 557 3.88 -26.77 11.07
CA ARG A 557 2.84 -27.70 11.51
C ARG A 557 2.83 -27.84 13.03
N GLU A 558 4.01 -27.89 13.64
CA GLU A 558 4.16 -28.03 15.09
C GLU A 558 4.05 -26.68 15.84
N GLN A 559 4.71 -25.64 15.32
CA GLN A 559 4.91 -24.37 16.04
C GLN A 559 3.93 -23.27 15.64
N GLY A 560 3.17 -23.45 14.57
CA GLY A 560 2.38 -22.40 13.94
C GLY A 560 3.22 -21.38 13.16
N MET A 561 2.53 -20.43 12.53
CA MET A 561 3.15 -19.29 11.86
C MET A 561 3.26 -18.09 12.79
N THR A 562 4.15 -17.17 12.43
CA THR A 562 4.37 -15.93 13.18
C THR A 562 3.71 -14.76 12.46
N LEU A 563 2.89 -14.01 13.20
CA LEU A 563 2.27 -12.77 12.74
C LEU A 563 2.69 -11.60 13.62
N ASP A 564 2.80 -10.44 13.00
CA ASP A 564 2.97 -9.18 13.72
C ASP A 564 1.68 -8.88 14.50
N ARG A 565 1.81 -8.29 15.69
CA ARG A 565 0.64 -8.05 16.55
C ARG A 565 -0.38 -7.13 15.89
N SER A 566 0.08 -6.11 15.17
CA SER A 566 -0.80 -5.21 14.40
C SER A 566 -1.60 -5.94 13.33
N ALA A 567 -1.04 -7.01 12.72
CA ALA A 567 -1.76 -7.85 11.77
C ALA A 567 -2.86 -8.66 12.46
N VAL A 568 -2.58 -9.22 13.64
CA VAL A 568 -3.58 -9.94 14.45
C VAL A 568 -4.71 -8.99 14.86
N GLU A 569 -4.39 -7.82 15.39
CA GLU A 569 -5.38 -6.82 15.81
C GLU A 569 -6.26 -6.35 14.63
N ALA A 570 -5.69 -6.24 13.42
CA ALA A 570 -6.47 -5.92 12.22
C ALA A 570 -7.44 -7.04 11.84
N LEU A 571 -7.03 -8.31 11.97
CA LEU A 571 -7.90 -9.45 11.72
C LEU A 571 -9.00 -9.56 12.80
N ASP A 572 -8.68 -9.27 14.07
CA ASP A 572 -9.66 -9.31 15.16
C ASP A 572 -10.71 -8.19 15.01
N ARG A 573 -10.31 -6.97 14.61
CA ARG A 573 -11.28 -5.90 14.27
C ARG A 573 -12.21 -6.32 13.15
N PHE A 574 -11.66 -6.89 12.07
CA PHE A 574 -12.46 -7.43 10.98
C PHE A 574 -13.42 -8.53 11.48
N ALA A 575 -12.97 -9.37 12.40
CA ALA A 575 -13.78 -10.43 12.99
C ALA A 575 -15.00 -9.87 13.73
N GLU A 576 -14.79 -8.83 14.54
CA GLU A 576 -15.83 -8.11 15.26
C GLU A 576 -16.84 -7.46 14.30
N GLU A 577 -16.36 -6.73 13.29
CA GLU A 577 -17.19 -6.07 12.28
C GLU A 577 -18.08 -7.06 11.50
N GLN A 578 -17.57 -8.26 11.21
CA GLN A 578 -18.28 -9.29 10.44
C GLN A 578 -19.04 -10.29 11.33
N GLY A 579 -18.95 -10.19 12.66
CA GLY A 579 -19.59 -11.11 13.59
C GLY A 579 -19.04 -12.56 13.50
N ILE A 580 -17.76 -12.73 13.17
CA ILE A 580 -17.08 -14.04 13.16
C ILE A 580 -16.18 -14.21 14.38
N ALA A 581 -15.92 -15.45 14.80
CA ALA A 581 -15.09 -15.71 15.97
C ALA A 581 -13.62 -15.26 15.74
N PRO A 582 -13.02 -14.49 16.68
CA PRO A 582 -11.69 -13.89 16.54
C PRO A 582 -10.58 -14.94 16.45
N LEU A 583 -9.37 -14.49 16.12
CA LEU A 583 -8.23 -15.39 15.91
C LEU A 583 -7.69 -15.90 17.24
N VAL A 584 -7.58 -17.22 17.39
CA VAL A 584 -6.98 -17.82 18.60
C VAL A 584 -5.47 -17.84 18.47
N HIS A 585 -4.79 -17.12 19.35
CA HIS A 585 -3.35 -16.94 19.26
C HIS A 585 -2.64 -17.03 20.61
N ARG A 586 -1.34 -17.33 20.61
CA ARG A 586 -0.52 -17.39 21.83
C ARG A 586 0.47 -16.23 21.87
N SER A 587 0.44 -15.43 22.95
CA SER A 587 1.46 -14.41 23.22
C SER A 587 2.82 -15.09 23.42
N GLY A 588 3.85 -14.65 22.69
CA GLY A 588 5.18 -15.24 22.76
C GLY A 588 5.85 -15.02 24.13
N GLY A 589 5.65 -15.95 25.06
CA GLY A 589 6.53 -16.24 26.19
C GLY A 589 7.10 -17.64 25.99
N ARG A 590 8.39 -17.84 26.34
CA ARG A 590 9.21 -19.04 26.09
C ARG A 590 8.48 -20.37 26.24
#